data_AF-A0A6N7C8R0-F1
#
_entry.id   AF-A0A6N7C8R0-F1
#
_cell.length_a   1.000
_cell.length_b   1.000
_cell.length_c   1.000
_cell.angle_alpha   90.00
_cell.angle_beta   90.00
_cell.angle_gamma   90.00
#
_symmetry.space_group_name_H-M   'P 1'
#
loop_
_entity.id
_entity.type
_entity.pdbx_description
1 polymer ?
#
loop_
_entity_poly.entity_id
_entity_poly.type
_entity_poly.pdbx_seq_one_letter_code
_entity_poly.pdbx_strand_id
1 'polypeptide(L)'
;MVHDESTALIDQIRHLCLDRGENVLIEGTLRWPGHGPKVYEEPVRANYTSLRVIGVEVPRGIAHEQALSRWWQGRLAWHVDSSSLGGRFTPPAAIDDCYDDAAMSKCARNAQTLAAAARNSEGVTVVELELFRRSAAGGFETIE
;
A
#
# COMPACT_ATOMS: atom_id res chain seq x y z
N MET A 1 9.08 10.46 -16.74
CA MET A 1 9.37 11.84 -16.32
C MET A 1 8.73 12.17 -14.98
N VAL A 2 7.39 12.12 -14.81
CA VAL A 2 6.78 12.39 -13.48
C VAL A 2 7.01 11.28 -12.44
N HIS A 3 7.22 10.03 -12.86
CA HIS A 3 7.39 8.90 -11.94
C HIS A 3 8.70 9.02 -11.15
N ASP A 4 9.83 9.18 -11.83
CA ASP A 4 11.15 9.24 -11.20
C ASP A 4 11.29 10.46 -10.27
N GLU A 5 10.75 11.61 -10.68
CA GLU A 5 10.74 12.82 -9.85
C GLU A 5 9.87 12.64 -8.60
N SER A 6 8.68 12.05 -8.74
CA SER A 6 7.82 11.78 -7.58
C SER A 6 8.44 10.78 -6.59
N THR A 7 9.13 9.76 -7.11
CA THR A 7 9.85 8.78 -6.29
C THR A 7 11.00 9.45 -5.55
N ALA A 8 11.83 10.23 -6.24
CA ALA A 8 12.95 10.94 -5.62
C ALA A 8 12.49 11.90 -4.51
N LEU A 9 11.39 12.63 -4.73
CA LEU A 9 10.84 13.53 -3.72
C LEU A 9 10.30 12.78 -2.49
N ILE A 10 9.57 11.69 -2.70
CA ILE A 10 9.05 10.86 -1.60
C ILE A 10 10.18 10.23 -0.80
N ASP A 11 11.23 9.74 -1.46
CA ASP A 11 12.38 9.18 -0.78
C ASP A 11 13.11 10.27 0.03
N GLN A 12 13.29 11.48 -0.51
CA GLN A 12 13.87 12.59 0.23
C GLN A 12 13.05 12.97 1.47
N ILE A 13 11.72 13.07 1.33
CA ILE A 13 10.82 13.37 2.46
C ILE A 13 10.92 12.28 3.51
N ARG A 14 10.92 11.01 3.10
CA ARG A 14 11.05 9.87 4.02
C ARG A 14 12.34 9.95 4.82
N HIS A 15 13.50 10.15 4.18
CA HIS A 15 14.78 10.28 4.87
C HIS A 15 14.75 11.41 5.91
N LEU A 16 14.21 12.59 5.56
CA LEU A 16 14.11 13.71 6.50
C LEU A 16 13.22 13.40 7.71
N CYS A 17 12.10 12.70 7.51
CA CYS A 17 11.22 12.29 8.61
C CYS A 17 11.87 11.24 9.53
N LEU A 18 12.58 10.27 8.93
CA LEU A 18 13.30 9.24 9.67
C LEU A 18 14.45 9.83 10.50
N ASP A 19 15.23 10.74 9.93
CA ASP A 19 16.33 11.44 10.62
C ASP A 19 15.83 12.24 11.84
N ARG A 20 14.56 12.67 11.81
CA ARG A 20 13.90 13.40 12.90
C ARG A 20 13.19 12.48 13.91
N GLY A 21 13.12 11.18 13.66
CA GLY A 21 12.40 10.22 14.50
C GLY A 21 10.88 10.43 14.50
N GLU A 22 10.30 10.95 13.41
CA GLU A 22 8.85 11.18 13.29
C GLU A 22 8.09 9.87 13.05
N ASN A 23 6.88 9.71 13.58
CA ASN A 23 6.04 8.57 13.18
C ASN A 23 5.65 8.72 11.70
N VAL A 24 6.00 7.73 10.87
CA VAL A 24 5.74 7.75 9.42
C VAL A 24 4.72 6.70 9.00
N LEU A 25 3.85 7.07 8.08
CA LEU A 25 2.98 6.16 7.34
C LEU A 25 3.49 6.07 5.90
N ILE A 26 3.92 4.89 5.47
CA ILE A 26 4.43 4.66 4.12
C ILE A 26 3.35 3.92 3.32
N GLU A 27 2.77 4.61 2.33
CA GLU A 27 1.81 4.02 1.40
C GLU A 27 2.52 3.26 0.29
N GLY A 28 1.98 2.10 -0.07
CA GLY A 28 2.47 1.32 -1.18
C GLY A 28 1.67 0.04 -1.36
N THR A 29 1.68 -0.48 -2.59
CA THR A 29 0.95 -1.71 -2.92
C THR A 29 1.62 -2.96 -2.37
N LEU A 30 2.91 -2.93 -2.04
CA LEU A 30 3.70 -4.13 -1.73
C LEU A 30 3.58 -5.25 -2.79
N ARG A 31 3.33 -4.91 -4.07
CA ARG A 31 3.13 -5.93 -5.11
C ARG A 31 4.38 -6.78 -5.40
N TRP A 32 5.57 -6.22 -5.21
CA TRP A 32 6.83 -6.87 -5.56
C TRP A 32 7.46 -7.59 -4.37
N PRO A 33 7.93 -8.83 -4.54
CA PRO A 33 8.69 -9.52 -3.51
C PRO A 33 9.97 -8.72 -3.18
N GLY A 34 10.31 -8.65 -1.89
CA GLY A 34 11.49 -7.91 -1.41
C GLY A 34 11.31 -6.39 -1.30
N HIS A 35 10.22 -5.80 -1.79
CA HIS A 35 9.96 -4.37 -1.59
C HIS A 35 9.70 -4.04 -0.12
N GLY A 36 8.90 -4.86 0.58
CA GLY A 36 8.62 -4.71 2.00
C GLY A 36 9.90 -4.67 2.86
N PRO A 37 10.79 -5.68 2.77
CA PRO A 37 12.06 -5.67 3.48
C PRO A 37 12.90 -4.41 3.23
N LYS A 38 13.03 -3.95 1.98
CA LYS A 38 13.78 -2.73 1.65
C LYS A 38 13.21 -1.49 2.35
N VAL A 39 11.88 -1.33 2.32
CA VAL A 39 11.20 -0.21 3.00
C VAL A 39 11.33 -0.31 4.52
N TYR A 40 11.46 -1.51 5.07
CA TYR A 40 11.60 -1.75 6.50
C TYR A 40 13.02 -1.52 7.04
N GLU A 41 14.05 -1.82 6.25
CA GLU A 41 15.44 -1.63 6.68
C GLU A 41 15.77 -0.18 7.08
N GLU A 42 15.17 0.80 6.41
CA GLU A 42 15.37 2.23 6.69
C GLU A 42 14.90 2.63 8.11
N PRO A 43 13.62 2.38 8.50
CA PRO A 43 13.17 2.58 9.88
C PRO A 43 14.00 1.85 10.94
N VAL A 44 14.43 0.61 10.69
CA VAL A 44 15.26 -0.13 11.65
C VAL A 44 16.60 0.58 11.88
N ARG A 45 17.26 1.01 10.81
CA ARG A 45 18.51 1.79 10.91
C ARG A 45 18.31 3.13 11.63
N ALA A 46 17.11 3.70 11.53
CA ALA A 46 16.71 4.91 12.25
C ALA A 46 16.21 4.65 13.69
N ASN A 47 16.40 3.44 14.23
CA ASN A 47 16.02 3.02 15.59
C ASN A 47 14.51 3.01 15.88
N TYR A 48 13.67 2.80 14.86
CA TYR A 48 12.24 2.56 15.08
C TYR A 48 12.06 1.17 15.70
N THR A 49 11.30 1.11 16.79
CA THR A 49 11.09 -0.12 17.57
C THR A 49 9.73 -0.78 17.34
N SER A 50 8.83 -0.09 16.63
CA SER A 50 7.48 -0.59 16.32
C SER A 50 7.21 -0.52 14.82
N LEU A 51 6.65 -1.61 14.28
CA LEU A 51 6.17 -1.72 12.91
C LEU A 51 4.71 -2.14 12.92
N ARG A 52 3.85 -1.37 12.25
CA ARG A 52 2.47 -1.76 11.97
C ARG A 52 2.26 -1.89 10.47
N VAL A 53 1.94 -3.09 10.02
CA VAL A 53 1.63 -3.40 8.61
C VAL A 53 0.13 -3.48 8.47
N ILE A 54 -0.45 -2.55 7.70
CA ILE A 54 -1.88 -2.48 7.41
C ILE A 54 -2.10 -2.80 5.95
N GLY A 55 -2.81 -3.89 5.66
CA GLY A 55 -3.16 -4.29 4.29
C GLY A 55 -4.67 -4.22 4.05
N VAL A 56 -5.06 -3.88 2.83
CA VAL A 56 -6.45 -3.99 2.37
C VAL A 56 -6.50 -5.03 1.26
N GLU A 57 -7.13 -6.16 1.55
CA GLU A 57 -7.30 -7.27 0.61
C GLU A 57 -8.66 -7.18 -0.08
N VAL A 58 -8.63 -7.24 -1.41
CA VAL A 58 -9.81 -7.21 -2.27
C VAL A 58 -9.66 -8.23 -3.39
N PRO A 59 -10.72 -8.99 -3.73
CA PRO A 59 -10.68 -9.90 -4.88
C PRO A 59 -10.36 -9.16 -6.19
N ARG A 60 -9.61 -9.80 -7.10
CA ARG A 60 -9.18 -9.21 -8.39
C ARG A 60 -10.32 -8.53 -9.14
N GLY A 61 -11.48 -9.19 -9.27
CA GLY A 61 -12.65 -8.63 -9.96
C GLY A 61 -13.19 -7.35 -9.30
N ILE A 62 -13.21 -7.31 -7.97
CA ILE A 62 -13.64 -6.14 -7.20
C ILE A 62 -12.64 -4.98 -7.35
N ALA A 63 -11.34 -5.26 -7.39
CA ALA A 63 -10.32 -4.24 -7.62
C ALA A 63 -10.50 -3.57 -8.99
N HIS A 64 -10.77 -4.35 -10.04
CA HIS A 64 -11.09 -3.81 -11.37
C HIS A 64 -12.35 -2.95 -11.36
N GLU A 65 -13.44 -3.46 -10.76
CA GLU A 65 -14.70 -2.73 -10.66
C GLU A 65 -14.52 -1.38 -9.94
N GLN A 66 -13.82 -1.39 -8.80
CA GLN A 66 -13.59 -0.17 -8.01
C GLN A 66 -12.66 0.81 -8.71
N ALA A 67 -11.61 0.34 -9.39
CA ALA A 67 -10.72 1.21 -10.16
C ALA A 67 -11.47 1.90 -11.31
N LEU A 68 -12.33 1.16 -12.02
CA LEU A 68 -13.17 1.70 -13.08
C LEU A 68 -14.19 2.71 -12.53
N SER A 69 -14.87 2.36 -11.44
CA SER A 69 -15.85 3.22 -10.77
C SER A 69 -15.21 4.54 -10.31
N ARG A 70 -14.04 4.47 -9.65
CA ARG A 70 -13.28 5.65 -9.21
C ARG A 70 -12.93 6.57 -10.39
N TRP A 71 -12.44 6.00 -11.48
CA TRP A 71 -12.11 6.77 -12.68
C TRP A 71 -13.34 7.45 -13.27
N TRP A 72 -14.44 6.70 -13.42
CA TRP A 72 -15.67 7.21 -14.00
C TRP A 72 -16.30 8.32 -13.16
N GLN A 73 -16.36 8.15 -11.84
CA GLN A 73 -16.86 9.16 -10.91
C GLN A 73 -16.03 10.45 -10.99
N GLY A 74 -14.70 10.34 -11.00
CA GLY A 74 -13.83 11.51 -11.17
C GLY A 74 -14.06 12.22 -12.51
N ARG A 75 -14.32 11.47 -13.59
CA ARG A 75 -14.69 12.03 -14.89
C ARG A 75 -16.03 12.77 -14.87
N LEU A 76 -17.05 12.19 -14.24
CA LEU A 76 -18.35 12.85 -14.09
C LEU A 76 -18.24 14.13 -13.25
N ALA A 77 -17.47 14.10 -12.15
CA ALA A 77 -17.23 15.27 -11.32
C ALA A 77 -16.56 16.41 -12.11
N TRP A 78 -15.59 16.09 -12.97
CA TRP A 78 -14.94 17.08 -13.83
C TRP A 78 -15.86 17.71 -14.88
N HIS A 79 -16.80 16.93 -15.41
CA HIS A 79 -17.81 17.48 -16.33
C HIS A 79 -18.74 18.49 -15.64
N VAL A 80 -18.98 18.35 -14.33
CA VAL A 80 -19.79 19.28 -13.54
C VAL A 80 -18.96 20.48 -13.08
N ASP A 81 -17.72 20.24 -12.66
CA ASP A 81 -16.77 21.26 -12.20
C ASP A 81 -15.37 20.98 -12.74
N SER A 82 -14.97 21.79 -13.71
CA SER A 82 -13.67 21.68 -14.38
C SER A 82 -12.48 22.01 -13.47
N SER A 83 -12.71 22.53 -12.26
CA SER A 83 -11.67 22.74 -11.25
C SER A 83 -11.23 21.45 -10.57
N SER A 84 -12.09 20.42 -10.56
CA SER A 84 -11.68 19.09 -10.12
C SER A 84 -10.67 18.50 -11.11
N LEU A 85 -9.59 17.84 -10.66
CA LEU A 85 -8.54 17.35 -11.57
C LEU A 85 -8.96 16.13 -12.44
N GLY A 86 -10.24 15.76 -12.39
CA GLY A 86 -10.81 14.61 -13.06
C GLY A 86 -10.39 13.25 -12.49
N GLY A 87 -10.85 12.18 -13.16
CA GLY A 87 -10.50 10.80 -12.82
C GLY A 87 -9.25 10.33 -13.56
N ARG A 88 -8.29 9.75 -12.83
CA ARG A 88 -7.12 9.08 -13.43
C ARG A 88 -7.42 7.59 -13.63
N PHE A 89 -7.30 7.14 -14.87
CA PHE A 89 -7.51 5.74 -15.23
C PHE A 89 -6.36 4.88 -14.72
N THR A 90 -6.67 3.75 -14.08
CA THR A 90 -5.70 2.71 -13.75
C THR A 90 -5.80 1.62 -14.81
N PRO A 91 -4.74 1.36 -15.60
CA PRO A 91 -4.75 0.28 -16.58
C PRO A 91 -5.02 -1.09 -15.92
N PRO A 92 -5.87 -1.96 -16.50
CA PRO A 92 -6.15 -3.29 -15.96
C PRO A 92 -4.88 -4.11 -15.68
N ALA A 93 -3.90 -4.06 -16.58
CA ALA A 93 -2.62 -4.76 -16.41
C ALA A 93 -1.86 -4.36 -15.12
N ALA A 94 -1.99 -3.11 -14.66
CA ALA A 94 -1.37 -2.67 -13.41
C ALA A 94 -2.07 -3.25 -12.17
N ILE A 95 -3.37 -3.55 -12.27
CA ILE A 95 -4.14 -4.26 -11.24
C ILE A 95 -3.79 -5.74 -11.30
N ASP A 96 -3.81 -6.34 -12.50
CA ASP A 96 -3.54 -7.78 -12.68
C ASP A 96 -2.16 -8.18 -12.19
N ASP A 97 -1.15 -7.30 -12.32
CA ASP A 97 0.19 -7.52 -11.80
C ASP A 97 0.23 -7.73 -10.27
N CYS A 98 -0.77 -7.25 -9.52
CA CYS A 98 -0.89 -7.47 -8.08
C CYS A 98 -1.46 -8.85 -7.70
N TYR A 99 -1.86 -9.66 -8.67
CA TYR A 99 -2.53 -10.93 -8.43
C TYR A 99 -1.89 -12.07 -9.24
N ASP A 100 -2.02 -13.29 -8.74
CA ASP A 100 -1.77 -14.55 -9.46
C ASP A 100 -2.94 -15.51 -9.15
N ASP A 101 -2.75 -16.81 -9.33
CA ASP A 101 -3.80 -17.82 -9.08
C ASP A 101 -3.94 -18.20 -7.60
N ALA A 102 -3.22 -17.53 -6.69
CA ALA A 102 -3.36 -17.74 -5.26
C ALA A 102 -4.67 -17.16 -4.71
N ALA A 103 -5.09 -17.64 -3.53
CA ALA A 103 -6.29 -17.18 -2.86
C ALA A 103 -6.24 -15.70 -2.41
N MET A 104 -5.04 -15.13 -2.25
CA MET A 104 -4.80 -13.75 -1.84
C MET A 104 -3.90 -13.04 -2.83
N SER A 105 -4.07 -11.73 -2.93
CA SER A 105 -3.18 -10.87 -3.71
C SER A 105 -1.70 -11.05 -3.32
N LYS A 106 -0.80 -10.74 -4.25
CA LYS A 106 0.64 -10.65 -3.97
C LYS A 106 0.91 -9.64 -2.86
N CYS A 107 0.14 -8.55 -2.82
CA CYS A 107 0.23 -7.48 -1.83
C CYS A 107 0.04 -8.00 -0.40
N ALA A 108 -1.04 -8.73 -0.14
CA ALA A 108 -1.33 -9.26 1.18
C ALA A 108 -0.33 -10.35 1.61
N ARG A 109 0.08 -11.23 0.69
CA ARG A 109 1.13 -12.23 0.98
C ARG A 109 2.49 -11.59 1.27
N ASN A 110 2.84 -10.52 0.56
CA ASN A 110 4.07 -9.78 0.81
C ASN A 110 3.99 -9.01 2.14
N ALA A 111 2.83 -8.51 2.54
CA ALA A 111 2.61 -7.93 3.86
C ALA A 111 2.79 -8.96 4.99
N GLN A 112 2.23 -10.17 4.83
CA GLN A 112 2.46 -11.29 5.75
C GLN A 112 3.96 -11.65 5.84
N THR A 113 4.63 -11.75 4.68
CA THR A 113 6.06 -12.06 4.60
C THR A 113 6.89 -10.98 5.29
N LEU A 114 6.56 -9.70 5.10
CA LEU A 114 7.22 -8.58 5.76
C LEU A 114 7.07 -8.65 7.28
N ALA A 115 5.84 -8.82 7.78
CA ALA A 115 5.59 -8.90 9.21
C ALA A 115 6.31 -10.11 9.84
N ALA A 116 6.33 -11.26 9.16
CA ALA A 116 7.08 -12.43 9.61
C ALA A 116 8.59 -12.18 9.65
N ALA A 117 9.15 -11.52 8.63
CA ALA A 117 10.58 -11.17 8.60
C ALA A 117 10.95 -10.18 9.71
N ALA A 118 10.13 -9.14 9.91
CA ALA A 118 10.34 -8.12 10.94
C ALA A 118 10.30 -8.70 12.36
N ARG A 119 9.40 -9.66 12.64
CA ARG A 119 9.33 -10.35 13.94
C ARG A 119 10.59 -11.14 14.29
N ASN A 120 11.33 -11.58 13.27
CA ASN A 120 12.57 -12.32 13.42
C ASN A 120 13.81 -11.42 13.34
N SER A 121 13.64 -10.10 13.22
CA SER A 121 14.73 -9.15 13.07
C SER A 121 15.11 -8.53 14.41
N GLU A 122 16.40 -8.35 14.64
CA GLU A 122 16.90 -7.62 15.82
C GLU A 122 16.57 -6.12 15.71
N GLY A 123 16.21 -5.49 16.83
CA GLY A 123 15.97 -4.04 16.93
C GLY A 123 14.50 -3.60 16.94
N VAL A 124 13.57 -4.40 16.41
CA VAL A 124 12.13 -4.12 16.49
C VAL A 124 11.49 -4.98 17.57
N THR A 125 10.80 -4.33 18.50
CA THR A 125 10.19 -4.98 19.66
C THR A 125 8.71 -5.25 19.47
N VAL A 126 8.04 -4.50 18.58
CA VAL A 126 6.60 -4.62 18.33
C VAL A 126 6.34 -4.73 16.82
N VAL A 127 5.68 -5.81 16.39
CA VAL A 127 5.26 -6.01 14.99
C VAL A 127 3.81 -6.44 14.91
N GLU A 128 2.98 -5.53 14.43
CA GLU A 128 1.55 -5.73 14.21
C GLU A 128 1.25 -5.91 12.72
N LEU A 129 0.37 -6.86 12.41
CA LEU A 129 -0.17 -7.06 11.07
C LEU A 129 -1.68 -7.08 11.16
N GLU A 130 -2.33 -6.22 10.39
CA GLU A 130 -3.78 -6.22 10.23
C GLU A 130 -4.10 -6.20 8.74
N LEU A 131 -4.81 -7.23 8.29
CA LEU A 131 -5.33 -7.28 6.95
C LEU A 131 -6.83 -7.05 7.03
N PHE A 132 -7.33 -6.11 6.24
CA PHE A 132 -8.74 -5.76 6.17
C PHE A 132 -9.33 -6.21 4.85
N ARG A 133 -10.56 -6.71 4.89
CA ARG A 133 -11.39 -6.87 3.69
C ARG A 133 -12.74 -6.21 3.91
N ARG A 134 -13.46 -5.94 2.82
CA ARG A 134 -14.83 -5.42 2.91
C ARG A 134 -15.78 -6.51 3.40
N SER A 135 -16.56 -6.20 4.44
CA SER A 135 -17.65 -7.08 4.89
C SER A 135 -18.84 -7.04 3.92
N ALA A 136 -19.56 -8.16 3.80
CA ALA A 136 -20.80 -8.25 3.04
C ALA A 136 -21.90 -7.30 3.56
N ALA A 137 -21.88 -6.98 4.85
CA ALA A 137 -22.83 -6.06 5.49
C ALA A 137 -22.44 -4.58 5.35
N GLY A 138 -21.31 -4.28 4.69
CA GLY A 138 -20.68 -2.96 4.71
C GLY A 138 -19.66 -2.83 5.85
N GLY A 139 -18.72 -1.88 5.70
CA GLY A 139 -17.58 -1.74 6.61
C GLY A 139 -16.43 -2.71 6.30
N PHE A 140 -15.50 -2.84 7.26
CA PHE A 140 -14.30 -3.68 7.14
C PHE A 140 -14.33 -4.78 8.20
N GLU A 141 -13.78 -5.94 7.86
CA GLU A 141 -13.48 -7.02 8.78
C GLU A 141 -12.00 -7.42 8.66
N THR A 142 -11.41 -7.82 9.77
CA THR A 142 -10.02 -8.30 9.80
C THR A 142 -9.96 -9.74 9.29
N ILE A 143 -8.93 -10.05 8.51
CA ILE A 143 -8.59 -11.42 8.11
C ILE A 143 -7.29 -11.84 8.78
N GLU A 144 -7.25 -13.09 9.24
CA GLU A 144 -6.06 -13.74 9.82
C GLU A 144 -5.06 -14.15 8.73
#